data_AF-A0A7W7SCG8-F1
#
_entry.id   AF-A0A7W7SCG8-F1
#
_cell.length_a   1.000
_cell.length_b   1.000
_cell.length_c   1.000
_cell.angle_alpha   90.00
_cell.angle_beta   90.00
_cell.angle_gamma   90.00
#
_symmetry.space_group_name_H-M   'P 1'
#
loop_
_entity.id
_entity.type
_entity.pdbx_description
1 polymer ?
#
loop_
_entity_poly.entity_id
_entity_poly.type
_entity_poly.pdbx_seq_one_letter_code
_entity_poly.pdbx_strand_id
1 'polypeptide(L)'
;MRPAPISDERLASIRALSLAVLVPQSETWSGPARRRATVYARMFAPVLRELLDEIAELDADLDSAEAELAAERARAERLAARLPRPTPRSRPSITRRAGGRWQVRWSEDGGRRRSATVSTKHEARQYADYLMDLARRGGAR
;
A
#
# COMPACT_ATOMS: atom_id res chain seq x y z
N MET A 1 0.79 -16.52 0.55
CA MET A 1 -0.47 -17.24 0.29
C MET A 1 -1.44 -16.82 1.37
N ARG A 2 -2.53 -16.10 1.05
CA ARG A 2 -3.61 -15.90 2.03
C ARG A 2 -4.28 -17.26 2.27
N PRO A 3 -4.65 -17.61 3.52
CA PRO A 3 -5.47 -18.78 3.78
C PRO A 3 -6.79 -18.67 3.00
N ALA A 4 -7.33 -19.80 2.55
CA ALA A 4 -8.64 -19.83 1.90
C ALA A 4 -9.71 -19.32 2.90
N PRO A 5 -10.71 -18.55 2.44
CA PRO A 5 -11.80 -18.11 3.29
C PRO A 5 -12.53 -19.31 3.89
N ILE A 6 -13.05 -19.14 5.11
CA ILE A 6 -13.93 -20.15 5.72
C ILE A 6 -15.19 -20.29 4.85
N SER A 7 -15.65 -21.52 4.63
CA SER A 7 -16.90 -21.76 3.89
C SER A 7 -18.13 -21.28 4.67
N ASP A 8 -19.17 -20.84 3.97
CA ASP A 8 -20.44 -20.41 4.55
C ASP A 8 -21.07 -21.48 5.46
N GLU A 9 -20.96 -22.75 5.06
CA GLU A 9 -21.45 -23.90 5.84
C GLU A 9 -20.72 -24.03 7.20
N ARG A 10 -19.41 -23.76 7.21
CA ARG A 10 -18.59 -23.79 8.42
C ARG A 10 -18.86 -22.56 9.28
N LEU A 11 -19.05 -21.39 8.69
CA LEU A 11 -19.50 -20.18 9.38
C LEU A 11 -20.87 -20.38 10.06
N ALA A 12 -21.85 -20.95 9.33
CA ALA A 12 -23.17 -21.28 9.87
C ALA A 12 -23.08 -22.27 11.05
N SER A 13 -22.21 -23.27 10.92
CA SER A 13 -21.96 -24.27 11.97
C SER A 13 -21.31 -23.68 13.22
N ILE A 14 -20.41 -22.70 13.06
CA ILE A 14 -19.80 -21.95 14.16
C ILE A 14 -20.83 -21.01 14.82
N ARG A 15 -21.70 -20.34 14.05
CA ARG A 15 -22.81 -19.52 14.58
C ARG A 15 -23.81 -20.34 15.42
N ALA A 16 -24.02 -21.60 15.02
CA ALA A 16 -24.78 -22.59 15.79
C ALA A 16 -24.02 -23.13 17.02
N LEU A 17 -22.73 -22.81 17.16
CA LEU A 17 -21.84 -23.15 18.27
C LEU A 17 -21.79 -24.66 18.55
N SER A 18 -21.76 -25.45 17.49
CA SER A 18 -21.59 -26.89 17.59
C SER A 18 -20.23 -27.21 18.19
N LEU A 19 -20.21 -27.91 19.34
CA LEU A 19 -18.98 -28.26 20.04
C LEU A 19 -18.03 -29.10 19.17
N ALA A 20 -18.56 -29.97 18.31
CA ALA A 20 -17.76 -30.76 17.38
C ALA A 20 -17.10 -29.90 16.28
N VAL A 21 -17.69 -28.76 15.96
CA VAL A 21 -17.14 -27.83 14.95
C VAL A 21 -16.09 -26.92 15.58
N LEU A 22 -16.35 -26.45 16.80
CA LEU A 22 -15.41 -25.62 17.57
C LEU A 22 -14.20 -26.44 18.05
N VAL A 23 -14.43 -27.68 18.45
CA VAL A 23 -13.44 -28.59 19.03
C VAL A 23 -13.66 -30.01 18.48
N PRO A 24 -13.12 -30.33 17.29
CA PRO A 24 -13.34 -31.63 16.62
C PRO A 24 -13.00 -32.85 17.48
N GLN A 25 -11.91 -32.77 18.26
CA GLN A 25 -11.50 -33.85 19.16
C GLN A 25 -12.50 -34.13 20.31
N SER A 26 -13.49 -33.28 20.51
CA SER A 26 -14.51 -33.46 21.57
C SER A 26 -15.37 -34.71 21.40
N GLU A 27 -15.37 -35.30 20.19
CA GLU A 27 -16.02 -36.58 19.90
C GLU A 27 -15.39 -37.76 20.64
N THR A 28 -14.11 -37.65 21.02
CA THR A 28 -13.40 -38.67 21.81
C THR A 28 -13.57 -38.49 23.32
N TRP A 29 -14.12 -37.35 23.74
CA TRP A 29 -14.28 -37.05 25.16
C TRP A 29 -15.38 -37.87 25.80
N SER A 30 -15.20 -38.18 27.09
CA SER A 30 -16.22 -38.81 27.91
C SER A 30 -17.49 -37.96 27.97
N GLY A 31 -18.65 -38.60 28.13
CA GLY A 31 -19.94 -37.91 28.22
C GLY A 31 -19.99 -36.77 29.26
N PRO A 32 -19.46 -36.96 30.48
CA PRO A 32 -19.39 -35.89 31.48
C PRO A 32 -18.50 -34.71 31.06
N ALA A 33 -17.35 -34.97 30.42
CA ALA A 33 -16.47 -33.91 29.94
C ALA A 33 -17.13 -33.12 28.80
N ARG A 34 -17.77 -33.80 27.85
CA ARG A 34 -18.51 -33.18 26.74
C ARG A 34 -19.64 -32.29 27.24
N ARG A 35 -20.45 -32.77 28.20
CA ARG A 35 -21.54 -31.97 28.80
C ARG A 35 -21.03 -30.70 29.47
N ARG A 36 -19.94 -30.77 30.26
CA ARG A 36 -19.33 -29.59 30.87
C ARG A 36 -18.85 -28.59 29.82
N ALA A 37 -18.16 -29.06 28.78
CA ALA A 37 -17.71 -28.21 27.69
C ALA A 37 -18.87 -27.56 26.93
N THR A 38 -19.98 -28.26 26.70
CA THR A 38 -21.19 -27.68 26.10
C THR A 38 -21.77 -26.56 26.96
N VAL A 39 -21.75 -26.68 28.29
CA VAL A 39 -22.20 -25.60 29.18
C VAL A 39 -21.31 -24.38 29.03
N TYR A 40 -19.98 -24.53 29.03
CA TYR A 40 -19.06 -23.41 28.79
C TYR A 40 -19.27 -22.78 27.41
N ALA A 41 -19.38 -23.58 26.35
CA ALA A 41 -19.64 -23.09 25.00
C ALA A 41 -20.94 -22.26 24.92
N ARG A 42 -21.98 -22.67 25.65
CA ARG A 42 -23.24 -21.91 25.75
C ARG A 42 -23.09 -20.59 26.52
N MET A 43 -22.23 -20.53 27.53
CA MET A 43 -21.96 -19.28 28.24
C MET A 43 -21.22 -18.27 27.38
N PHE A 44 -20.25 -18.71 26.58
CA PHE A 44 -19.51 -17.85 25.66
C PHE A 44 -20.23 -17.61 24.32
N ALA A 45 -21.36 -18.28 24.11
CA ALA A 45 -22.14 -18.21 22.89
C ALA A 45 -22.45 -16.79 22.40
N PRO A 46 -22.90 -15.85 23.26
CA PRO A 46 -23.23 -14.51 22.81
C PRO A 46 -21.99 -13.75 22.34
N VAL A 47 -20.89 -13.83 23.10
CA VAL A 47 -19.62 -13.17 22.77
C VAL A 47 -19.04 -13.70 21.46
N LEU A 48 -19.06 -15.02 21.27
CA LEU A 48 -18.58 -15.62 20.03
C LEU A 48 -19.43 -15.21 18.81
N ARG A 49 -20.74 -15.02 18.98
CA ARG A 49 -21.61 -14.53 17.90
C ARG A 49 -21.32 -13.08 17.56
N GLU A 50 -21.20 -12.23 18.56
CA GLU A 50 -20.85 -10.81 18.39
C GLU A 50 -19.54 -10.65 17.62
N LEU A 51 -18.50 -11.40 18.00
CA LEU A 51 -17.21 -11.39 17.29
C LEU A 51 -17.33 -11.88 15.85
N LEU A 52 -18.16 -12.88 15.57
CA LEU A 52 -18.35 -13.38 14.20
C LEU A 52 -19.14 -12.41 13.34
N ASP A 53 -20.09 -11.69 13.93
CA ASP A 53 -20.85 -10.66 13.24
C ASP A 53 -19.96 -9.43 12.96
N GLU A 54 -19.10 -9.02 13.91
CA GLU A 54 -18.09 -7.98 13.72
C GLU A 54 -17.08 -8.36 12.62
N ILE A 55 -16.60 -9.60 12.58
CA ILE A 55 -15.72 -10.06 11.50
C ILE A 55 -16.43 -9.98 10.14
N ALA A 56 -17.71 -10.36 10.06
CA ALA A 56 -18.46 -10.28 8.81
C ALA A 56 -18.68 -8.84 8.34
N GLU A 57 -18.89 -7.91 9.28
CA GLU A 57 -18.96 -6.47 8.99
C GLU A 57 -17.61 -5.94 8.48
N LEU A 58 -16.51 -6.29 9.16
CA LEU A 58 -15.15 -5.90 8.75
C LEU A 58 -14.75 -6.46 7.38
N ASP A 59 -15.15 -7.68 7.06
CA ASP A 59 -14.91 -8.27 5.73
C ASP A 59 -15.68 -7.50 4.64
N ALA A 60 -16.94 -7.12 4.90
CA ALA A 60 -17.73 -6.31 3.97
C ALA A 60 -17.14 -4.89 3.78
N ASP A 61 -16.68 -4.27 4.86
CA ASP A 61 -15.99 -2.97 4.81
C ASP A 61 -14.67 -3.05 4.04
N LEU A 62 -13.91 -4.14 4.22
CA LEU A 62 -12.68 -4.38 3.49
C LEU A 62 -12.94 -4.52 1.98
N ASP A 63 -13.94 -5.30 1.58
CA ASP A 63 -14.33 -5.45 0.17
C ASP A 63 -14.72 -4.11 -0.45
N SER A 64 -15.47 -3.29 0.29
CA SER A 64 -15.85 -1.93 -0.13
C SER A 64 -14.62 -1.04 -0.33
N ALA A 65 -13.71 -1.01 0.65
CA ALA A 65 -12.48 -0.21 0.58
C ALA A 65 -11.53 -0.66 -0.55
N GLU A 66 -11.42 -1.96 -0.80
CA GLU A 66 -10.65 -2.50 -1.92
C GLU A 66 -11.24 -2.05 -3.28
N ALA A 67 -12.57 -2.04 -3.41
CA ALA A 67 -13.26 -1.54 -4.59
C ALA A 67 -13.05 -0.04 -4.81
N GLU A 68 -13.15 0.78 -3.75
CA GLU A 68 -12.86 2.21 -3.81
C GLU A 68 -11.42 2.50 -4.23
N LEU A 69 -10.45 1.78 -3.64
CA LEU A 69 -9.05 1.90 -4.00
C LEU A 69 -8.80 1.56 -5.48
N ALA A 70 -9.44 0.50 -5.98
CA ALA A 70 -9.36 0.13 -7.39
C ALA A 70 -9.94 1.23 -8.30
N ALA A 71 -11.07 1.83 -7.91
CA ALA A 71 -11.69 2.93 -8.65
C ALA A 71 -10.79 4.18 -8.68
N GLU A 72 -10.18 4.55 -7.55
CA GLU A 72 -9.26 5.69 -7.47
C GLU A 72 -7.98 5.45 -8.25
N ARG A 73 -7.41 4.24 -8.22
CA ARG A 73 -6.28 3.87 -9.07
C ARG A 73 -6.62 4.04 -10.55
N ALA A 74 -7.78 3.55 -10.98
CA ALA A 74 -8.23 3.72 -12.36
C ALA A 74 -8.49 5.19 -12.73
N ARG A 75 -8.92 6.04 -11.78
CA ARG A 75 -9.03 7.50 -11.99
C ARG A 75 -7.64 8.14 -12.14
N ALA A 76 -6.70 7.80 -11.26
CA ALA A 76 -5.33 8.29 -11.29
C ALA A 76 -4.60 7.89 -12.58
N GLU A 77 -4.76 6.64 -13.05
CA GLU A 77 -4.20 6.18 -14.32
C GLU A 77 -4.77 6.95 -15.52
N ARG A 78 -6.09 7.17 -15.55
CA ARG A 78 -6.73 7.98 -16.60
C ARG A 78 -6.25 9.42 -16.59
N LEU A 79 -6.05 10.01 -15.42
CA LEU A 79 -5.49 11.36 -15.29
C LEU A 79 -4.03 11.39 -15.76
N ALA A 80 -3.20 10.44 -15.32
CA ALA A 80 -1.80 10.34 -15.72
C ALA A 80 -1.63 10.15 -17.22
N ALA A 81 -2.53 9.40 -17.87
CA ALA A 81 -2.54 9.23 -19.33
C ALA A 81 -2.91 10.53 -20.08
N ARG A 82 -3.69 11.43 -19.46
CA ARG A 82 -4.09 12.72 -20.04
C ARG A 82 -3.11 13.84 -19.77
N LEU A 83 -2.28 13.71 -18.73
CA LEU A 83 -1.22 14.67 -18.47
C LEU A 83 -0.12 14.50 -19.51
N PRO A 84 0.34 15.60 -20.15
CA PRO A 84 1.50 15.52 -21.01
C PRO A 84 2.66 14.96 -20.18
N ARG A 85 3.27 13.86 -20.65
CA ARG A 85 4.51 13.35 -20.05
C ARG A 85 5.47 14.53 -19.93
N PRO A 86 6.09 14.78 -18.76
CA PRO A 86 7.13 15.77 -18.68
C PRO A 86 8.18 15.38 -19.71
N THR A 87 8.24 16.11 -20.82
CA THR A 87 9.35 16.03 -21.73
C THR A 87 10.57 16.39 -20.90
N PRO A 88 11.64 15.58 -20.90
CA PRO A 88 12.83 15.93 -20.14
C PRO A 88 13.30 17.30 -20.61
N ARG A 89 12.96 18.34 -19.83
CA ARG A 89 13.35 19.72 -20.09
C ARG A 89 14.87 19.70 -20.07
N SER A 90 15.46 20.03 -21.23
CA SER A 90 16.90 20.23 -21.49
C SER A 90 17.84 19.74 -20.38
N ARG A 91 18.50 18.59 -20.61
CA ARG A 91 19.50 18.04 -19.69
C ARG A 91 20.47 19.14 -19.20
N PRO A 92 20.82 19.16 -17.90
CA PRO A 92 21.82 20.09 -17.41
C PRO A 92 23.12 19.93 -18.21
N SER A 93 23.69 21.06 -18.62
CA SER A 93 24.93 21.10 -19.38
C SER A 93 26.08 21.54 -18.48
N ILE A 94 27.24 20.89 -18.63
CA ILE A 94 28.44 21.19 -17.86
C ILE A 94 29.48 21.78 -18.81
N THR A 95 30.05 22.92 -18.47
CA THR A 95 31.09 23.58 -19.27
C THR A 95 32.19 24.14 -18.37
N ARG A 96 33.45 24.00 -18.78
CA ARG A 96 34.59 24.60 -18.07
C ARG A 96 34.69 26.10 -18.43
N ARG A 97 34.85 26.97 -17.44
CA ARG A 97 35.02 28.42 -17.60
C ARG A 97 36.49 28.84 -17.52
N ALA A 98 36.76 30.06 -17.97
CA ALA A 98 38.01 30.76 -17.67
C ALA A 98 38.24 30.81 -16.16
N GLY A 99 39.48 30.62 -15.72
CA GLY A 99 39.82 30.50 -14.29
C GLY A 99 39.62 29.11 -13.68
N GLY A 100 39.44 28.06 -14.49
CA GLY A 100 39.45 26.67 -14.04
C GLY A 100 38.15 26.17 -13.38
N ARG A 101 37.18 27.07 -13.14
CA ARG A 101 35.87 26.74 -12.56
C ARG A 101 34.97 25.99 -13.54
N TRP A 102 34.00 25.26 -13.01
CA TRP A 102 33.02 24.50 -13.80
C TRP A 102 31.64 25.12 -13.66
N GLN A 103 30.95 25.34 -14.77
CA GLN A 103 29.59 25.87 -14.80
C GLN A 103 28.60 24.77 -15.17
N VAL A 104 27.51 24.67 -14.39
CA VAL A 104 26.34 23.84 -14.70
C VAL A 104 25.20 24.77 -15.13
N ARG A 105 24.57 24.52 -16.28
CA ARG A 105 23.40 25.28 -16.76
C ARG A 105 22.20 24.35 -16.93
N TRP A 106 21.03 24.79 -16.48
CA TRP A 106 19.77 24.06 -16.63
C TRP A 106 18.61 25.02 -16.91
N SER A 107 17.46 24.48 -17.28
CA SER A 107 16.22 25.23 -17.44
C SER A 107 15.25 24.83 -16.32
N GLU A 108 14.71 25.82 -15.62
CA GLU A 108 13.59 25.66 -14.68
C GLU A 108 12.25 25.60 -15.43
N ASP A 109 11.20 25.23 -14.71
CA ASP A 109 9.86 25.24 -15.25
C ASP A 109 9.46 26.65 -15.75
N GLY A 110 8.83 26.71 -16.93
CA GLY A 110 8.52 27.98 -17.60
C GLY A 110 9.65 28.54 -18.48
N GLY A 111 10.73 27.78 -18.71
CA GLY A 111 11.77 28.13 -19.69
C GLY A 111 12.86 29.07 -19.17
N ARG A 112 12.86 29.37 -17.87
CA ARG A 112 13.88 30.21 -17.24
C ARG A 112 15.21 29.46 -17.18
N ARG A 113 16.25 30.02 -17.78
CA ARG A 113 17.60 29.44 -17.74
C ARG A 113 18.32 29.85 -16.46
N ARG A 114 18.96 28.88 -15.81
CA ARG A 114 19.77 29.06 -14.60
C ARG A 114 21.18 28.54 -14.80
N SER A 115 22.08 28.99 -13.92
CA SER A 115 23.41 28.43 -13.87
C SER A 115 24.04 28.53 -12.50
N ALA A 116 24.87 27.54 -12.16
CA ALA A 116 25.69 27.50 -10.96
C ALA A 116 27.15 27.29 -11.35
N THR A 117 28.09 27.80 -10.56
CA THR A 117 29.52 27.67 -10.82
C THR A 117 30.24 27.05 -9.63
N VAL A 118 30.83 25.89 -9.83
CA VAL A 118 31.53 25.09 -8.83
C VAL A 118 33.03 25.00 -9.12
N SER A 119 33.81 24.50 -8.18
CA SER A 119 35.26 24.54 -8.23
C SER A 119 35.85 23.35 -9.00
N THR A 120 35.22 22.17 -8.89
CA THR A 120 35.73 20.95 -9.50
C THR A 120 34.76 20.35 -10.52
N LYS A 121 35.31 19.52 -11.43
CA LYS A 121 34.52 18.75 -12.40
C LYS A 121 33.61 17.74 -11.71
N HIS A 122 34.05 17.19 -10.59
CA HIS A 122 33.31 16.20 -9.82
C HIS A 122 32.06 16.81 -9.19
N GLU A 123 32.19 17.98 -8.55
CA GLU A 123 31.06 18.76 -8.03
C GLU A 123 30.04 19.09 -9.13
N ALA A 124 30.51 19.47 -10.32
CA ALA A 124 29.62 19.82 -11.42
C ALA A 124 28.78 18.62 -11.89
N ARG A 125 29.34 17.41 -11.85
CA ARG A 125 28.62 16.16 -12.16
C ARG A 125 27.61 15.82 -11.09
N GLN A 126 28.00 15.81 -9.83
CA GLN A 126 27.10 15.56 -8.70
C GLN A 126 25.90 16.53 -8.71
N TYR A 127 26.16 17.81 -8.99
CA TYR A 127 25.10 18.81 -9.08
C TYR A 127 24.18 18.59 -10.29
N ALA A 128 24.71 18.19 -11.44
CA ALA A 128 23.90 17.82 -12.60
C ALA A 128 23.03 16.58 -12.35
N ASP A 129 23.57 15.57 -11.66
CA ASP A 129 22.84 14.36 -11.28
C ASP A 129 21.71 14.67 -10.29
N TYR A 130 21.98 15.52 -9.29
CA TYR A 130 20.96 16.03 -8.37
C TYR A 130 19.81 16.73 -9.11
N LEU A 131 20.13 17.60 -10.08
CA LEU A 131 19.11 18.29 -10.89
C LEU A 131 18.28 17.30 -11.73
N MET A 132 18.90 16.24 -12.25
CA MET A 132 18.19 15.18 -12.97
C MET A 132 17.23 14.39 -12.07
N ASP A 133 17.63 14.09 -10.84
CA ASP A 133 16.78 13.40 -9.87
C ASP A 133 15.64 14.30 -9.36
N LEU A 134 15.90 15.59 -9.16
CA LEU A 134 14.88 16.57 -8.81
C LEU A 134 13.82 16.68 -9.93
N ALA A 135 14.25 16.71 -11.20
CA ALA A 135 13.37 16.74 -12.34
C ALA A 135 12.51 15.46 -12.47
N ARG A 136 13.08 14.27 -12.21
CA ARG A 136 12.33 13.00 -12.20
C ARG A 136 11.24 12.96 -11.14
N ARG A 137 11.46 13.63 -10.00
CA ARG A 137 10.50 13.71 -8.89
C ARG A 137 9.47 14.84 -9.07
N GLY A 138 9.49 15.57 -10.19
CA GLY A 138 8.60 16.70 -10.46
C GLY A 138 8.93 17.96 -9.64
N GLY A 139 10.14 18.07 -9.11
CA GLY A 139 10.53 19.07 -8.12
C GLY A 139 11.29 20.28 -8.63
N ALA A 140 11.51 20.43 -9.94
CA ALA A 140 12.24 21.58 -10.48
C ALA A 140 11.32 22.81 -10.64
N ARG A 141 10.83 23.33 -9.50
CA ARG A 141 10.16 24.65 -9.44
C ARG A 141 11.16 25.79 -9.54
#